data_AF-S8BWR8-F1
#
_entry.id   AF-S8BWR8-F1
#
_cell.length_a   1.000
_cell.length_b   1.000
_cell.length_c   1.000
_cell.angle_alpha   90.00
_cell.angle_beta   90.00
_cell.angle_gamma   90.00
#
_symmetry.space_group_name_H-M   'P 1'
#
loop_
_entity.id
_entity.type
_entity.pdbx_description
1 polymer ?
#
loop_
_entity_poly.entity_id
_entity_poly.type
_entity_poly.pdbx_seq_one_letter_code
_entity_poly.pdbx_strand_id
1 'polypeptide(L)'
;NSSSNACNALLKQLQQLWIEIGETEADKNRMLLEIEQECLEIYRKKVDETTNVRTRLQHSVATMEAEVALLVATLGDANSGFKSGRRAKSLREQMAAITPVVEDLKLKKEERMKQFTDIKMQIEKIAGEISGYGSSEVASFRSMNSDEEDLSLRKLNEFQTNLSALQKVKSERLQKVMDYVNEVHTLSGVLGLDFVQVVGDVHPSLHESNTENATNISDATLQGLDRAILMLKIERKNRFLKV
;
A
#
# COMPACT_ATOMS: atom_id res chain seq x y z
N ASN A 1 28.30 -20.92 41.32
CA ASN A 1 29.05 -21.66 42.36
C ASN A 1 28.71 -21.29 43.81
N SER A 2 27.85 -20.31 44.08
CA SER A 2 27.47 -19.94 45.44
C SER A 2 26.41 -20.87 46.07
N SER A 3 25.51 -21.49 45.29
CA SER A 3 24.46 -22.38 45.84
C SER A 3 24.99 -23.73 46.32
N SER A 4 26.00 -24.29 45.64
CA SER A 4 26.63 -25.55 46.05
C SER A 4 27.26 -25.44 47.44
N ASN A 5 27.86 -24.29 47.77
CA ASN A 5 28.40 -24.06 49.11
C ASN A 5 27.31 -23.92 50.19
N ALA A 6 26.15 -23.36 49.85
CA ALA A 6 25.04 -23.22 50.81
C ALA A 6 24.35 -24.57 51.09
N CYS A 7 24.06 -25.38 50.06
CA CYS A 7 23.49 -26.71 50.25
C CYS A 7 24.42 -27.61 51.07
N ASN A 8 25.72 -27.58 50.80
CA ASN A 8 26.70 -28.35 51.55
C ASN A 8 26.79 -27.93 53.03
N ALA A 9 26.60 -26.64 53.35
CA ALA A 9 26.58 -26.17 54.72
C ALA A 9 25.33 -26.64 55.47
N LEU A 10 24.15 -26.56 54.84
CA LEU A 10 22.89 -27.03 55.40
C LEU A 10 22.89 -28.55 55.61
N LEU A 11 23.43 -29.32 54.65
CA LEU A 11 23.56 -30.77 54.76
C LEU A 11 24.43 -31.16 55.97
N LYS A 12 25.55 -30.47 56.20
CA LYS A 12 26.42 -30.71 57.37
C LYS A 12 25.71 -30.43 58.69
N GLN A 13 24.92 -29.35 58.75
CA GLN A 13 24.11 -29.05 59.94
C GLN A 13 23.03 -30.11 60.18
N LEU A 14 22.35 -30.57 59.13
CA LEU A 14 21.34 -31.61 59.21
C LEU A 14 21.94 -32.94 59.69
N GLN A 15 23.12 -33.32 59.19
CA GLN A 15 23.87 -34.49 59.65
C GLN A 15 24.23 -34.41 61.13
N GLN A 16 24.67 -33.23 61.60
CA GLN A 16 24.99 -33.01 63.01
C GLN A 16 23.74 -33.16 63.90
N LEU A 17 22.60 -32.58 63.49
CA LEU A 17 21.33 -32.72 64.19
C LEU A 17 20.83 -34.17 64.24
N TRP A 18 20.97 -34.91 63.14
CA TRP A 18 20.62 -36.33 63.12
C TRP A 18 21.46 -37.18 64.07
N ILE A 19 22.74 -36.84 64.27
CA ILE A 19 23.59 -37.47 65.28
C ILE A 19 23.08 -37.15 66.69
N GLU A 20 22.71 -35.90 66.95
CA GLU A 20 22.21 -35.44 68.26
C GLU A 20 20.86 -36.06 68.64
N ILE A 21 19.96 -36.23 67.67
CA ILE A 21 18.63 -36.82 67.87
C ILE A 21 18.70 -38.34 67.96
N GLY A 22 19.68 -38.98 67.29
CA GLY A 22 19.78 -40.43 67.21
C GLY A 22 18.96 -41.05 66.08
N GLU A 23 18.80 -40.35 64.96
CA GLU A 23 18.06 -40.85 63.78
C GLU A 23 18.69 -42.12 63.20
N THR A 24 17.85 -43.05 62.72
CA THR A 24 18.34 -44.29 62.10
C THR A 24 18.88 -44.03 60.70
N GLU A 25 19.78 -44.89 60.23
CA GLU A 25 20.33 -44.76 58.87
C GLU A 25 19.24 -44.88 57.78
N ALA A 26 18.19 -45.67 58.03
CA ALA A 26 17.06 -45.78 57.12
C ALA A 26 16.26 -44.47 57.04
N ASP A 27 16.05 -43.79 58.17
CA ASP A 27 15.34 -42.51 58.24
C ASP A 27 16.13 -41.38 57.57
N LYS A 28 17.45 -41.32 57.80
CA LYS A 28 18.35 -40.36 57.12
C LYS A 28 18.32 -40.55 55.60
N ASN A 29 18.45 -41.80 55.13
CA ASN A 29 18.40 -42.09 53.69
C ASN A 29 17.05 -41.72 53.07
N ARG A 30 15.94 -41.95 53.78
CA ARG A 30 14.61 -41.52 53.33
C ARG A 30 14.53 -40.00 53.21
N MET A 31 14.94 -39.26 54.24
CA MET A 31 14.92 -37.79 54.23
C MET A 31 15.84 -37.20 53.15
N LEU A 32 17.03 -37.78 52.92
CA LEU A 32 17.92 -37.35 51.82
C LEU A 32 17.26 -37.57 50.46
N LEU A 33 16.62 -38.72 50.25
CA LEU A 33 15.91 -39.03 49.01
C LEU A 33 14.73 -38.08 48.78
N GLU A 34 14.01 -37.68 49.84
CA GLU A 34 12.96 -36.65 49.76
C GLU A 34 13.55 -35.30 49.31
N ILE A 35 14.66 -34.85 49.89
CA ILE A 35 15.34 -33.62 49.48
C ILE A 35 15.78 -33.68 48.01
N GLU A 36 16.37 -34.80 47.58
CA GLU A 36 16.77 -35.00 46.18
C GLU A 36 15.57 -34.94 45.23
N GLN A 37 14.44 -35.56 45.60
CA GLN A 37 13.21 -35.51 44.83
C GLN A 37 12.65 -34.10 44.72
N GLU A 38 12.58 -33.37 45.84
CA GLU A 38 12.11 -31.98 45.86
C GLU A 38 13.02 -31.06 45.02
N CYS A 39 14.34 -31.24 45.10
CA CYS A 39 15.29 -30.49 44.29
C CYS A 39 15.10 -30.77 42.79
N LEU A 40 14.95 -32.05 42.42
CA LEU A 40 14.68 -32.44 41.03
C LEU A 40 13.38 -31.83 40.52
N GLU A 41 12.33 -31.80 41.34
CA GLU A 41 11.05 -31.23 40.95
C GLU A 41 11.14 -29.72 40.71
N ILE A 42 11.90 -29.00 41.54
CA ILE A 42 12.19 -27.57 41.32
C ILE A 42 12.93 -27.37 39.98
N TYR A 43 13.95 -28.19 39.69
CA TYR A 43 14.66 -28.10 38.41
C TYR A 43 13.76 -28.40 37.22
N ARG A 44 12.94 -29.46 37.27
CA ARG A 44 11.96 -29.81 36.22
C ARG A 44 11.01 -28.65 35.97
N LYS A 45 10.41 -28.11 37.04
CA LYS A 45 9.54 -26.94 36.94
C LYS A 45 10.24 -25.76 36.26
N LYS A 46 11.50 -25.47 36.62
CA LYS A 46 12.25 -24.36 36.00
C LYS A 46 12.57 -24.60 34.53
N VAL A 47 12.88 -25.85 34.17
CA VAL A 47 13.09 -26.27 32.78
C VAL A 47 11.80 -26.13 31.98
N ASP A 48 10.66 -26.55 32.52
CA ASP A 48 9.36 -26.46 31.86
C ASP A 48 8.92 -25.00 31.67
N GLU A 49 9.05 -24.17 32.71
CA GLU A 49 8.82 -22.72 32.63
C GLU A 49 9.68 -22.08 31.51
N THR A 50 10.97 -22.42 31.47
CA THR A 50 11.89 -21.87 30.47
C THR A 50 11.58 -22.37 29.07
N THR A 51 11.17 -23.64 28.94
CA THR A 51 10.77 -24.26 27.68
C THR A 51 9.51 -23.58 27.13
N ASN A 52 8.53 -23.29 28.00
CA ASN A 52 7.32 -22.55 27.63
C ASN A 52 7.62 -21.12 27.17
N VAL A 53 8.56 -20.43 27.81
CA VAL A 53 9.01 -19.09 27.35
C VAL A 53 9.68 -19.20 25.98
N ARG A 54 10.52 -20.21 25.76
CA ARG A 54 11.19 -20.44 24.48
C ARG A 54 10.19 -20.69 23.35
N THR A 55 9.21 -21.57 23.55
CA THR A 55 8.19 -21.88 22.52
C THR A 55 7.36 -20.64 22.17
N ARG A 56 6.97 -19.84 23.17
CA ARG A 56 6.27 -18.57 22.94
C ARG A 56 7.10 -17.59 22.10
N LEU A 57 8.40 -17.45 22.40
CA LEU A 57 9.29 -16.59 21.61
C LEU A 57 9.47 -17.12 20.18
N GLN A 58 9.62 -18.42 19.99
CA GLN A 58 9.71 -19.04 18.65
C GLN A 58 8.46 -18.75 17.82
N HIS A 59 7.28 -18.89 18.43
CA HIS A 59 6.02 -18.56 17.76
C HIS A 59 5.98 -17.08 17.35
N SER A 60 6.35 -16.16 18.26
CA SER A 60 6.39 -14.73 17.94
C SER A 60 7.34 -14.40 16.79
N VAL A 61 8.52 -15.02 16.74
CA VAL A 61 9.46 -14.86 15.62
C VAL A 61 8.82 -15.34 14.33
N ALA A 62 8.23 -16.53 14.31
CA ALA A 62 7.59 -17.09 13.12
C ALA A 62 6.42 -16.20 12.63
N THR A 63 5.64 -15.62 13.53
CA THR A 63 4.57 -14.67 13.17
C THR A 63 5.13 -13.41 12.50
N MET A 64 6.19 -12.82 13.06
CA MET A 64 6.83 -11.64 12.46
C MET A 64 7.45 -11.97 11.09
N GLU A 65 8.09 -13.14 10.94
CA GLU A 65 8.65 -13.59 9.66
C GLU A 65 7.55 -13.81 8.60
N ALA A 66 6.39 -14.34 9.00
CA ALA A 66 5.24 -14.49 8.13
C ALA A 66 4.67 -13.12 7.70
N GLU A 67 4.63 -12.14 8.61
CA GLU A 67 4.21 -10.78 8.30
C GLU A 67 5.17 -10.11 7.29
N VAL A 68 6.49 -10.27 7.48
CA VAL A 68 7.50 -9.81 6.50
C VAL A 68 7.26 -10.45 5.15
N ALA A 69 7.05 -11.77 5.10
CA ALA A 69 6.81 -12.49 3.84
C ALA A 69 5.56 -11.96 3.11
N LEU A 70 4.48 -11.69 3.85
CA LEU A 70 3.26 -11.11 3.30
C LEU A 70 3.52 -9.69 2.74
N LEU A 71 4.17 -8.82 3.52
CA LEU A 71 4.48 -7.45 3.09
C LEU A 71 5.38 -7.45 1.85
N VAL A 72 6.39 -8.31 1.81
CA VAL A 72 7.28 -8.49 0.65
C VAL A 72 6.51 -8.96 -0.57
N ALA A 73 5.60 -9.92 -0.42
CA ALA A 73 4.76 -10.41 -1.52
C ALA A 73 3.85 -9.31 -2.06
N THR A 74 3.14 -8.59 -1.17
CA THR A 74 2.27 -7.46 -1.55
C THR A 74 3.05 -6.34 -2.24
N LEU A 75 4.25 -6.01 -1.77
CA LEU A 75 5.09 -4.96 -2.37
C LEU A 75 5.85 -5.42 -3.63
N GLY A 76 5.86 -6.73 -3.91
CA GLY A 76 6.68 -7.34 -4.97
C GLY A 76 8.18 -7.11 -4.79
N ASP A 77 8.65 -6.86 -3.56
CA ASP A 77 10.03 -6.46 -3.28
C ASP A 77 10.85 -7.61 -2.69
N ALA A 78 11.19 -8.57 -3.55
CA ALA A 78 12.02 -9.72 -3.18
C ALA A 78 13.47 -9.33 -2.80
N ASN A 79 13.87 -8.07 -3.03
CA ASN A 79 15.23 -7.58 -2.81
C ASN A 79 15.40 -6.78 -1.50
N SER A 80 14.39 -6.75 -0.63
CA SER A 80 14.35 -5.97 0.62
C SER A 80 15.42 -6.33 1.68
N GLY A 81 16.41 -7.16 1.34
CA GLY A 81 17.59 -7.39 2.17
C GLY A 81 17.33 -8.23 3.42
N PHE A 82 16.09 -8.68 3.67
CA PHE A 82 15.78 -9.62 4.74
C PHE A 82 16.34 -11.01 4.42
N LYS A 83 17.64 -11.18 4.65
CA LYS A 83 18.22 -12.51 4.81
C LYS A 83 17.72 -13.00 6.15
N SER A 84 16.83 -14.00 6.13
CA SER A 84 16.26 -14.67 7.32
C SER A 84 17.21 -14.59 8.50
N GLY A 85 16.70 -14.18 9.67
CA GLY A 85 17.45 -13.86 10.91
C GLY A 85 18.39 -14.95 11.47
N ARG A 86 18.77 -15.96 10.69
CA ARG A 86 19.76 -17.01 10.94
C ARG A 86 21.13 -16.53 11.43
N ARG A 87 21.41 -15.21 11.43
CA ARG A 87 22.65 -14.64 11.99
C ARG A 87 22.53 -14.23 13.47
N ALA A 88 21.33 -14.05 14.01
CA ALA A 88 21.13 -13.69 15.41
C ALA A 88 21.18 -14.93 16.32
N LYS A 89 21.90 -14.83 17.44
CA LYS A 89 22.26 -15.97 18.29
C LYS A 89 21.12 -16.35 19.25
N SER A 90 20.25 -15.42 19.62
CA SER A 90 19.09 -15.68 20.50
C SER A 90 17.75 -15.28 19.86
N LEU A 91 16.64 -15.87 20.34
CA LEU A 91 15.29 -15.55 19.86
C LEU A 91 14.92 -14.07 20.10
N ARG A 92 15.38 -13.47 21.20
CA ARG A 92 15.16 -12.05 21.48
C ARG A 92 15.90 -11.15 20.50
N GLU A 93 17.15 -11.49 20.18
CA GLU A 93 17.92 -10.77 19.15
C GLU A 93 17.29 -10.91 17.76
N GLN A 94 16.74 -12.09 17.43
CA GLN A 94 16.00 -12.28 16.17
C GLN A 94 14.79 -11.34 16.09
N MET A 95 13.97 -11.26 17.14
CA MET A 95 12.84 -10.33 17.20
C MET A 95 13.29 -8.87 17.05
N ALA A 96 14.33 -8.47 17.78
CA ALA A 96 14.88 -7.12 17.71
C ALA A 96 15.40 -6.77 16.30
N ALA A 97 15.94 -7.75 15.57
CA ALA A 97 16.39 -7.56 14.19
C ALA A 97 15.22 -7.49 13.18
N ILE A 98 14.14 -8.24 13.40
CA ILE A 98 12.97 -8.26 12.50
C ILE A 98 12.10 -7.01 12.66
N THR A 99 11.99 -6.49 13.89
CA THR A 99 11.13 -5.33 14.21
C THR A 99 11.31 -4.14 13.27
N PRO A 100 12.53 -3.57 13.08
CA PRO A 100 12.70 -2.42 12.19
C PRO A 100 12.41 -2.75 10.71
N VAL A 101 12.57 -4.01 10.29
CA VAL A 101 12.25 -4.44 8.92
C VAL A 101 10.74 -4.43 8.69
N VAL A 102 9.96 -4.92 9.66
CA VAL A 102 8.49 -4.87 9.61
C VAL A 102 7.99 -3.43 9.56
N GLU A 103 8.57 -2.55 10.38
CA GLU A 103 8.21 -1.13 10.41
C GLU A 103 8.51 -0.43 9.07
N ASP A 104 9.70 -0.63 8.50
CA ASP A 104 10.07 -0.07 7.20
C ASP A 104 9.13 -0.56 6.08
N LEU A 105 8.85 -1.87 6.04
CA LEU A 105 7.95 -2.45 5.04
C LEU A 105 6.51 -1.92 5.17
N LYS A 106 6.04 -1.67 6.40
CA LYS A 106 4.72 -1.07 6.64
C LYS A 106 4.66 0.37 6.12
N LEU A 107 5.67 1.18 6.41
CA LEU A 107 5.76 2.55 5.90
C LEU A 107 5.82 2.56 4.37
N LYS A 108 6.60 1.66 3.78
CA LYS A 108 6.68 1.51 2.32
C LYS A 108 5.34 1.10 1.70
N LYS A 109 4.57 0.23 2.37
CA LYS A 109 3.21 -0.15 1.97
C LYS A 109 2.28 1.06 1.96
N GLU A 110 2.30 1.86 3.02
CA GLU A 110 1.45 3.05 3.15
C GLU A 110 1.77 4.09 2.05
N GLU A 111 3.05 4.40 1.86
CA GLU A 111 3.47 5.32 0.80
C GLU A 111 3.08 4.80 -0.59
N ARG A 112 3.26 3.50 -0.84
CA ARG A 112 2.86 2.88 -2.11
C ARG A 112 1.35 2.97 -2.33
N MET A 113 0.55 2.72 -1.30
CA MET A 113 -0.91 2.84 -1.37
C MET A 113 -1.33 4.26 -1.74
N LYS A 114 -0.72 5.28 -1.14
CA LYS A 114 -0.96 6.69 -1.48
C LYS A 114 -0.65 6.99 -2.95
N GLN A 115 0.46 6.46 -3.47
CA GLN A 115 0.82 6.61 -4.89
C GLN A 115 -0.23 5.98 -5.82
N PHE A 116 -0.73 4.79 -5.49
CA PHE A 116 -1.80 4.15 -6.26
C PHE A 116 -3.09 4.98 -6.25
N THR A 117 -3.52 5.46 -5.07
CA THR A 117 -4.73 6.28 -4.95
C THR A 117 -4.62 7.56 -5.78
N ASP A 118 -3.49 8.26 -5.72
CA ASP A 118 -3.26 9.49 -6.50
C ASP A 118 -3.30 9.22 -8.02
N ILE A 119 -2.58 8.20 -8.49
CA ILE A 119 -2.54 7.88 -9.93
C ILE A 119 -3.92 7.46 -10.43
N LYS A 120 -4.64 6.63 -9.68
CA LYS A 120 -6.02 6.24 -10.04
C LYS A 120 -6.93 7.46 -10.12
N MET A 121 -6.85 8.37 -9.14
CA MET A 121 -7.63 9.62 -9.13
C MET A 121 -7.37 10.45 -10.37
N GLN A 122 -6.11 10.60 -10.77
CA GLN A 122 -5.74 11.33 -11.98
C GLN A 122 -6.24 10.63 -13.26
N ILE A 123 -6.15 9.30 -13.33
CA ILE A 123 -6.67 8.51 -14.46
C ILE A 123 -8.17 8.72 -14.61
N GLU A 124 -8.94 8.56 -13.53
CA GLU A 124 -10.39 8.71 -13.56
C GLU A 124 -10.82 10.14 -13.88
N LYS A 125 -10.11 11.14 -13.37
CA LYS A 125 -10.33 12.54 -13.72
C LYS A 125 -10.17 12.77 -15.23
N ILE A 126 -9.05 12.34 -15.81
CA ILE A 126 -8.80 12.52 -17.25
C ILE A 126 -9.79 11.70 -18.09
N ALA A 127 -10.10 10.47 -17.68
CA ALA A 127 -11.09 9.64 -18.37
C ALA A 127 -12.50 10.26 -18.33
N GLY A 128 -12.89 10.86 -17.20
CA GLY A 128 -14.13 11.62 -17.04
C GLY A 128 -14.17 12.84 -17.97
N GLU A 129 -13.12 13.65 -18.00
CA GLU A 129 -12.98 14.80 -18.91
C GLU A 129 -13.09 14.39 -20.39
N ILE A 130 -12.50 13.26 -20.78
CA ILE A 130 -12.53 12.71 -22.14
C ILE A 130 -13.92 12.17 -22.52
N SER A 131 -14.61 11.51 -21.60
CA SER A 131 -15.93 10.92 -21.85
C SER A 131 -17.08 11.93 -21.71
N GLY A 132 -16.83 13.08 -21.07
CA GLY A 132 -17.85 14.09 -20.78
C GLY A 132 -18.70 13.78 -19.55
N TYR A 133 -18.44 12.69 -18.83
CA TYR A 133 -19.03 12.43 -17.53
C TYR A 133 -18.13 13.05 -16.46
N GLY A 134 -18.51 14.23 -15.97
CA GLY A 134 -17.83 14.86 -14.83
C GLY A 134 -17.78 13.89 -13.65
N SER A 135 -16.59 13.71 -13.09
CA SER A 135 -16.32 12.76 -12.01
C SER A 135 -17.29 12.99 -10.85
N SER A 136 -18.20 12.05 -10.61
CA SER A 136 -18.89 11.98 -9.31
C SER A 136 -17.85 11.51 -8.29
N GLU A 137 -17.13 12.47 -7.70
CA GLU A 137 -16.01 12.24 -6.78
C GLU A 137 -16.35 11.24 -5.65
N VAL A 138 -17.63 11.18 -5.26
CA VAL A 138 -18.14 10.36 -4.16
C VAL A 138 -18.33 8.87 -4.54
N ALA A 139 -18.60 8.57 -5.82
CA ALA A 139 -18.77 7.19 -6.30
C ALA A 139 -17.40 6.56 -6.63
N SER A 140 -16.51 7.34 -7.23
CA SER A 140 -15.13 6.97 -7.58
C SER A 140 -14.26 6.62 -6.37
N PHE A 141 -14.33 7.41 -5.29
CA PHE A 141 -13.51 7.18 -4.09
C PHE A 141 -13.78 5.82 -3.43
N ARG A 142 -15.04 5.35 -3.45
CA ARG A 142 -15.40 4.02 -2.90
C ARG A 142 -14.94 2.85 -3.75
N SER A 143 -14.85 3.02 -5.08
CA SER A 143 -14.35 1.98 -5.98
C SER A 143 -12.82 1.87 -5.95
N MET A 144 -12.11 2.97 -5.66
CA MET A 144 -10.63 2.98 -5.60
C MET A 144 -10.05 2.36 -4.34
N ASN A 145 -10.80 2.38 -3.24
CA ASN A 145 -10.38 1.83 -1.94
C ASN A 145 -10.59 0.32 -1.83
N SER A 146 -10.77 -0.40 -2.94
CA SER A 146 -10.67 -1.86 -2.90
C SER A 146 -9.23 -2.19 -2.51
N ASP A 147 -9.06 -2.97 -1.44
CA ASP A 147 -7.76 -3.40 -0.94
C ASP A 147 -6.94 -4.00 -2.09
N GLU A 148 -6.04 -3.22 -2.70
CA GLU A 148 -5.16 -3.77 -3.73
C GLU A 148 -4.14 -4.66 -3.05
N GLU A 149 -4.30 -5.96 -3.28
CA GLU A 149 -3.40 -7.00 -2.79
C GLU A 149 -2.02 -6.94 -3.48
N ASP A 150 -1.95 -6.37 -4.69
CA ASP A 150 -0.72 -6.20 -5.49
C ASP A 150 -0.29 -4.73 -5.54
N LEU A 151 0.58 -4.34 -4.61
CA LEU A 151 1.23 -3.04 -4.55
C LEU A 151 2.62 -3.06 -5.22
N SER A 152 2.87 -4.00 -6.12
CA SER A 152 4.18 -4.14 -6.77
C SER A 152 4.56 -2.93 -7.63
N LEU A 153 5.87 -2.71 -7.77
CA LEU A 153 6.40 -1.68 -8.68
C LEU A 153 6.00 -1.92 -10.13
N ARG A 154 5.87 -3.18 -10.53
CA ARG A 154 5.37 -3.54 -11.87
C ARG A 154 3.97 -2.98 -12.07
N LYS A 155 3.07 -3.24 -11.12
CA LYS A 155 1.69 -2.77 -11.20
C LYS A 155 1.60 -1.24 -11.17
N LEU A 156 2.40 -0.60 -10.33
CA LEU A 156 2.50 0.86 -10.29
C LEU A 156 2.92 1.44 -11.64
N ASN A 157 3.95 0.86 -12.27
CA ASN A 157 4.43 1.30 -13.59
C ASN A 157 3.38 1.11 -14.71
N GLU A 158 2.54 0.08 -14.64
CA GLU A 158 1.41 -0.08 -15.56
C GLU A 158 0.44 1.11 -15.46
N PHE A 159 0.05 1.48 -14.24
CA PHE A 159 -0.82 2.64 -14.02
C PHE A 159 -0.16 3.96 -14.43
N GLN A 160 1.14 4.15 -14.16
CA GLN A 160 1.88 5.33 -14.62
C GLN A 160 1.95 5.42 -16.15
N THR A 161 2.12 4.28 -16.83
CA THR A 161 2.13 4.21 -18.30
C THR A 161 0.75 4.56 -18.86
N ASN A 162 -0.32 4.04 -18.25
CA ASN A 162 -1.70 4.38 -18.62
C ASN A 162 -1.98 5.88 -18.42
N LEU A 163 -1.62 6.43 -17.27
CA LEU A 163 -1.75 7.86 -16.98
C LEU A 163 -1.01 8.72 -18.02
N SER A 164 0.23 8.37 -18.36
CA SER A 164 1.02 9.08 -19.38
C SER A 164 0.34 9.02 -20.75
N ALA A 165 -0.21 7.86 -21.14
CA ALA A 165 -0.95 7.72 -22.39
C ALA A 165 -2.23 8.58 -22.41
N LEU A 166 -2.99 8.60 -21.31
CA LEU A 166 -4.19 9.44 -21.18
C LEU A 166 -3.86 10.94 -21.20
N GLN A 167 -2.78 11.35 -20.54
CA GLN A 167 -2.30 12.74 -20.59
C GLN A 167 -1.92 13.15 -22.01
N LYS A 168 -1.27 12.25 -22.78
CA LYS A 168 -0.98 12.48 -24.19
C LYS A 168 -2.26 12.65 -25.01
N VAL A 169 -3.23 11.75 -24.87
CA VAL A 169 -4.53 11.85 -25.56
C VAL A 169 -5.25 13.15 -25.19
N LYS A 170 -5.24 13.53 -23.91
CA LYS A 170 -5.82 14.80 -23.43
C LYS A 170 -5.18 16.00 -24.13
N SER A 171 -3.84 16.03 -24.24
CA SER A 171 -3.12 17.10 -24.94
C SER A 171 -3.45 17.14 -26.43
N GLU A 172 -3.50 15.98 -27.11
CA GLU A 172 -3.86 15.88 -28.53
C GLU A 172 -5.29 16.36 -28.79
N ARG A 173 -6.23 16.00 -27.91
CA ARG A 173 -7.62 16.47 -28.00
C ARG A 173 -7.73 17.96 -27.79
N LEU A 174 -7.02 18.52 -26.81
CA LEU A 174 -7.03 19.96 -26.55
C LEU A 174 -6.51 20.73 -27.78
N GLN A 175 -5.42 20.26 -28.39
CA GLN A 175 -4.91 20.85 -29.63
C GLN A 175 -5.95 20.76 -30.76
N LYS A 176 -6.59 19.59 -30.92
CA LYS A 176 -7.63 19.40 -31.95
C LYS A 176 -8.84 20.30 -31.74
N VAL A 177 -9.29 20.48 -30.50
CA VAL A 177 -10.36 21.44 -30.16
C VAL A 177 -9.94 22.85 -30.56
N MET A 178 -8.71 23.26 -30.24
CA MET A 178 -8.19 24.58 -30.61
C MET A 178 -8.16 24.78 -32.13
N ASP A 179 -7.68 23.79 -32.88
CA ASP A 179 -7.63 23.83 -34.35
C ASP A 179 -9.05 23.95 -34.95
N TYR A 180 -9.99 23.18 -34.42
CA TYR A 180 -11.39 23.21 -34.86
C TYR A 180 -12.07 24.54 -34.54
N VAL A 181 -11.88 25.09 -33.34
CA VAL A 181 -12.41 26.40 -32.97
C VAL A 181 -11.83 27.50 -33.87
N ASN A 182 -10.53 27.44 -34.17
CA ASN A 182 -9.89 28.36 -35.12
C ASN A 182 -10.49 28.24 -36.53
N GLU A 183 -10.73 27.02 -37.01
CA GLU A 183 -11.37 26.81 -38.32
C GLU A 183 -12.79 27.37 -38.35
N VAL A 184 -13.60 27.10 -37.32
CA VAL A 184 -14.95 27.67 -37.17
C VAL A 184 -14.90 29.20 -37.16
N HIS A 185 -13.95 29.80 -36.46
CA HIS A 185 -13.75 31.25 -36.44
C HIS A 185 -13.47 31.80 -37.85
N THR A 186 -12.54 31.18 -38.59
CA THR A 186 -12.22 31.62 -39.96
C THR A 186 -13.41 31.50 -40.92
N LEU A 187 -14.13 30.37 -40.88
CA LEU A 187 -15.29 30.13 -41.75
C LEU A 187 -16.46 31.05 -41.40
N SER A 188 -16.72 31.29 -40.11
CA SER A 188 -17.75 32.22 -39.66
C SER A 188 -17.45 33.64 -40.12
N GLY A 189 -16.19 34.08 -40.01
CA GLY A 189 -15.74 35.39 -40.53
C GLY A 189 -15.95 35.55 -42.04
N VAL A 190 -15.63 34.52 -42.83
CA VAL A 190 -15.85 34.53 -44.30
C VAL A 190 -17.34 34.57 -44.66
N LEU A 191 -18.19 33.94 -43.86
CA LEU A 191 -19.65 33.87 -44.08
C LEU A 191 -20.42 35.04 -43.44
N GLY A 192 -19.77 35.87 -42.62
CA GLY A 192 -20.42 36.92 -41.83
C GLY A 192 -21.39 36.36 -40.77
N LEU A 193 -21.10 35.18 -40.22
CA LEU A 193 -21.90 34.54 -39.15
C LEU A 193 -21.32 34.87 -37.77
N ASP A 194 -22.16 34.84 -36.74
CA ASP A 194 -21.73 35.03 -35.35
C ASP A 194 -21.01 33.79 -34.83
N PHE A 195 -19.69 33.91 -34.68
CA PHE A 195 -18.83 32.87 -34.14
C PHE A 195 -19.26 32.40 -32.74
N VAL A 196 -19.66 33.32 -31.86
CA VAL A 196 -20.00 33.00 -30.47
C VAL A 196 -21.21 32.08 -30.42
N GLN A 197 -22.22 32.36 -31.26
CA GLN A 197 -23.40 31.52 -31.40
C GLN A 197 -23.02 30.13 -31.93
N VAL A 198 -22.25 30.05 -33.01
CA VAL A 198 -21.91 28.77 -33.66
C VAL A 198 -21.15 27.83 -32.72
N VAL A 199 -20.20 28.36 -31.95
CA VAL A 199 -19.42 27.54 -31.02
C VAL A 199 -20.18 27.29 -29.71
N GLY A 200 -21.01 28.24 -29.27
CA GLY A 200 -21.92 28.09 -28.13
C GLY A 200 -22.96 26.98 -28.31
N ASP A 201 -23.46 26.80 -29.54
CA ASP A 201 -24.37 25.69 -29.91
C ASP A 201 -23.71 24.31 -29.76
N VAL A 202 -22.38 24.24 -29.82
CA VAL A 202 -21.63 23.00 -29.57
C VAL A 202 -21.41 22.78 -28.09
N HIS A 203 -20.77 23.74 -27.41
CA HIS A 203 -20.59 23.69 -25.96
C HIS A 203 -20.23 25.08 -25.41
N PRO A 204 -20.84 25.54 -24.28
CA PRO A 204 -20.60 26.87 -23.75
C PRO A 204 -19.15 27.14 -23.34
N SER A 205 -18.44 26.13 -22.82
CA SER A 205 -17.02 26.25 -22.42
C SER A 205 -16.04 26.57 -23.56
N LEU A 206 -16.48 26.56 -24.82
CA LEU A 206 -15.62 26.82 -25.98
C LEU A 206 -15.52 28.30 -26.32
N HIS A 207 -16.44 29.14 -25.84
CA HIS A 207 -16.41 30.60 -26.03
C HIS A 207 -16.30 31.36 -24.69
N GLU A 208 -16.63 30.72 -23.56
CA GLU A 208 -16.38 31.25 -22.23
C GLU A 208 -14.88 31.13 -21.88
N SER A 209 -14.16 32.25 -21.96
CA SER A 209 -12.76 32.36 -21.51
C SER A 209 -12.60 32.49 -19.99
N ASN A 210 -13.61 32.09 -19.21
CA ASN A 210 -13.53 32.14 -17.76
C ASN A 210 -12.59 31.05 -17.25
N THR A 211 -11.53 31.47 -16.59
CA THR A 211 -10.41 30.67 -16.05
C THR A 211 -10.83 29.51 -15.14
N GLU A 212 -12.09 29.48 -14.67
CA GLU A 212 -12.63 28.46 -13.77
C GLU A 212 -13.18 27.22 -14.50
N ASN A 213 -13.52 27.34 -15.80
CA ASN A 213 -14.06 26.23 -16.59
C ASN A 213 -13.02 25.74 -17.60
N ALA A 214 -12.53 24.52 -17.42
CA ALA A 214 -11.65 23.90 -18.40
C ALA A 214 -12.38 23.71 -19.74
N THR A 215 -11.70 24.00 -20.85
CA THR A 215 -12.23 23.75 -22.20
C THR A 215 -12.65 22.29 -22.32
N ASN A 216 -13.91 22.05 -22.67
CA ASN A 216 -14.44 20.70 -22.82
C ASN A 216 -13.75 19.97 -23.98
N ILE A 217 -13.16 18.80 -23.69
CA ILE A 217 -12.42 17.94 -24.64
C ILE A 217 -13.13 16.61 -24.90
N SER A 218 -14.41 16.53 -24.54
CA SER A 218 -15.20 15.32 -24.66
C SER A 218 -15.41 14.88 -26.11
N ASP A 219 -15.70 13.60 -26.30
CA ASP A 219 -16.08 13.06 -27.61
C ASP A 219 -17.25 13.81 -28.24
N ALA A 220 -18.25 14.18 -27.42
CA ALA A 220 -19.42 14.93 -27.87
C ALA A 220 -19.03 16.32 -28.40
N THR A 221 -18.12 17.01 -27.71
CA THR A 221 -17.68 18.36 -28.11
C THR A 221 -16.88 18.33 -29.40
N LEU A 222 -15.93 17.39 -29.54
CA LEU A 222 -15.16 17.22 -30.77
C LEU A 222 -16.05 16.86 -31.97
N GLN A 223 -17.05 15.99 -31.79
CA GLN A 223 -18.01 15.65 -32.85
C GLN A 223 -18.90 16.84 -33.20
N GLY A 224 -19.33 17.63 -32.21
CA GLY A 224 -20.13 18.84 -32.45
C GLY A 224 -19.39 19.87 -33.28
N LEU A 225 -18.12 20.12 -32.95
CA LEU A 225 -17.24 21.02 -33.70
C LEU A 225 -17.03 20.53 -35.15
N ASP A 226 -16.78 19.23 -35.35
CA ASP A 226 -16.60 18.64 -36.68
C ASP A 226 -17.85 18.83 -37.56
N ARG A 227 -19.04 18.62 -36.98
CA ARG A 227 -20.33 18.87 -37.64
C ARG A 227 -20.50 20.35 -37.98
N ALA A 228 -20.17 21.27 -37.06
CA ALA A 228 -20.26 22.70 -37.31
C ALA A 228 -19.36 23.14 -38.47
N ILE A 229 -18.10 22.67 -38.50
CA ILE A 229 -17.15 22.93 -39.59
C ILE A 229 -17.70 22.42 -40.93
N LEU A 230 -18.26 21.20 -40.94
CA LEU A 230 -18.84 20.61 -42.16
C LEU A 230 -20.02 21.43 -42.68
N MET A 231 -20.92 21.87 -41.81
CA MET A 231 -22.06 22.72 -42.18
C MET A 231 -21.60 24.07 -42.74
N LEU A 232 -20.61 24.72 -42.11
CA LEU A 232 -20.04 25.98 -42.60
C LEU A 232 -19.36 25.80 -43.98
N LYS A 233 -18.63 24.70 -44.20
CA LYS A 233 -18.02 24.40 -45.51
C LYS A 233 -19.07 24.22 -46.60
N ILE A 234 -20.18 23.54 -46.30
CA ILE A 234 -21.30 23.36 -47.24
C ILE A 234 -21.95 24.70 -47.56
N GLU A 235 -22.27 25.52 -46.54
CA GLU A 235 -22.88 26.84 -46.73
C GLU A 235 -21.99 27.76 -47.57
N ARG A 236 -20.68 27.77 -47.29
CA ARG A 236 -19.70 28.48 -48.11
C ARG A 236 -19.78 28.06 -49.57
N LYS A 237 -19.77 26.76 -49.86
CA LYS A 237 -19.88 26.24 -51.23
C LYS A 237 -21.20 26.67 -51.90
N ASN A 238 -22.32 26.62 -51.18
CA ASN A 238 -23.61 27.03 -51.69
C ASN A 238 -23.66 28.52 -52.07
N ARG A 239 -23.04 29.40 -51.27
CA ARG A 239 -22.95 30.83 -51.59
C ARG A 239 -22.07 31.08 -52.81
N PHE A 240 -20.97 30.36 -52.97
CA PHE A 240 -20.12 30.44 -54.17
C PHE A 240 -20.83 29.98 -55.46
N LEU A 241 -21.77 29.04 -55.38
CA LEU A 241 -22.51 28.53 -56.55
C LEU A 241 -23.75 29.37 -56.89
N LYS A 242 -24.16 30.29 -56.01
CA LYS A 242 -25.30 31.21 -56.23
C LYS A 242 -24.87 32.58 -56.77
N VAL A 243 -23.57 32.80 -56.96
CA VAL A 243 -22.96 33.96 -57.64
C VAL A 243 -22.64 33.56 -59.07
#